data_AF-A0AAU9K4T7-F1
#
_entry.id   AF-A0AAU9K4T7-F1
#
_cell.length_a   1.000
_cell.length_b   1.000
_cell.length_c   1.000
_cell.angle_alpha   90.00
_cell.angle_beta   90.00
_cell.angle_gamma   90.00
#
_symmetry.space_group_name_H-M   'P 1'
#
loop_
_entity.id
_entity.type
_entity.pdbx_description
1 polymer ?
#
loop_
_entity_poly.entity_id
_entity_poly.type
_entity_poly.pdbx_seq_one_letter_code
_entity_poly.pdbx_strand_id
1 'polypeptide(L)'
;MQKFYEATRQNKEIMHTAFGRQLRLTWEMIEETVNLDMKYYCERVQGDIYIIHGDIDEICLYAGSLEYVRFLKGKCRGHFTLSCDHLYFGVFDEVAGIIENIMSK
;
A
#
# COMPACT_ATOMS: atom_id res chain seq x y z
N MET A 1 12.54 0.64 12.05
CA MET A 1 11.31 -0.06 12.49
C MET A 1 11.26 -0.33 13.99
N GLN A 2 12.26 -0.97 14.58
CA GLN A 2 12.25 -1.35 16.01
C GLN A 2 12.05 -0.16 16.98
N LYS A 3 12.72 0.98 16.74
CA LYS A 3 12.57 2.20 17.55
C LYS A 3 11.17 2.82 17.51
N PHE A 4 10.44 2.69 16.39
CA PHE A 4 9.09 3.23 16.25
C PHE A 4 8.06 2.41 17.05
N TYR A 5 8.17 1.08 17.00
CA TYR A 5 7.33 0.20 17.80
C TYR A 5 7.61 0.35 19.30
N GLU A 6 8.87 0.52 19.71
CA GLU A 6 9.24 0.80 21.10
C GLU A 6 8.68 2.15 21.59
N ALA A 7 8.76 3.21 20.78
CA ALA A 7 8.21 4.51 21.12
C ALA A 7 6.67 4.52 21.15
N THR A 8 6.03 3.77 20.25
CA THR A 8 4.56 3.65 20.22
C THR A 8 4.03 2.82 21.40
N ARG A 9 4.73 1.77 21.84
CA ARG A 9 4.42 1.05 23.10
C ARG A 9 4.47 1.96 24.33
N GLN A 10 5.18 3.08 24.26
CA GLN A 10 5.26 4.10 25.30
C GLN A 10 4.27 5.25 25.10
N ASN A 11 3.38 5.19 24.09
CA ASN A 11 2.45 6.25 23.70
C ASN A 11 3.12 7.61 23.40
N LYS A 12 4.37 7.58 22.91
CA LYS A 12 5.18 8.78 22.65
C LYS A 12 5.10 9.28 21.20
N GLU A 13 4.52 8.48 20.30
CA GLU A 13 4.49 8.78 18.87
C GLU A 13 3.22 9.55 18.47
N ILE A 14 3.42 10.61 17.69
CA ILE A 14 2.35 11.43 17.11
C ILE A 14 2.41 11.30 15.60
N MET A 15 1.35 10.78 15.01
CA MET A 15 1.17 10.70 13.56
C MET A 15 0.37 11.90 13.05
N HIS A 16 0.84 12.49 11.97
CA HIS A 16 0.11 13.53 11.25
C HIS A 16 -0.69 12.86 10.12
N THR A 17 -2.01 13.01 10.12
CA THR A 17 -2.87 12.47 9.07
C THR A 17 -2.87 13.39 7.84
N ALA A 18 -3.28 12.85 6.69
CA ALA A 18 -3.44 13.60 5.44
C ALA A 18 -4.42 14.80 5.56
N PHE A 19 -5.28 14.82 6.59
CA PHE A 19 -6.20 15.91 6.88
C PHE A 19 -5.63 16.92 7.90
N GLY A 20 -4.33 16.87 8.19
CA GLY A 20 -3.64 17.75 9.12
C GLY A 20 -3.94 17.48 10.60
N ARG A 21 -4.57 16.34 10.94
CA ARG A 21 -4.84 15.99 12.34
C ARG A 21 -3.63 15.29 12.95
N GLN A 22 -3.35 15.59 14.21
CA GLN A 22 -2.38 14.84 15.01
C GLN A 22 -3.10 13.74 15.79
N LEU A 23 -2.69 12.49 15.56
CA LEU A 23 -3.16 11.33 16.30
C LEU A 23 -2.01 10.81 17.14
N ARG A 24 -2.23 10.63 18.45
CA ARG A 24 -1.31 9.86 19.28
C ARG A 24 -1.54 8.39 18.95
N LEU A 25 -0.52 7.73 18.42
CA LEU A 25 -0.60 6.31 18.11
C LEU A 25 -0.54 5.51 19.41
N THR A 26 -1.54 4.66 19.64
CA THR A 26 -1.49 3.64 20.70
C THR A 26 -1.03 2.31 20.11
N TRP A 27 -0.55 1.41 20.97
CA TRP A 27 -0.18 0.06 20.56
C TRP A 27 -1.38 -0.73 20.01
N GLU A 28 -2.58 -0.56 20.58
CA GLU A 28 -3.82 -1.16 20.08
C GLU A 28 -4.15 -0.71 18.66
N MET A 29 -3.97 0.58 18.34
CA MET A 29 -4.16 1.07 16.97
C MET A 29 -3.16 0.44 16.01
N ILE A 30 -1.91 0.26 16.42
CA ILE A 30 -0.94 -0.50 15.62
C ILE A 30 -1.38 -1.95 15.47
N GLU A 31 -1.79 -2.63 16.54
CA GLU A 31 -2.25 -4.03 16.47
C GLU A 31 -3.50 -4.19 15.60
N GLU A 32 -4.46 -3.27 15.65
CA GLU A 32 -5.61 -3.23 14.74
C GLU A 32 -5.17 -3.02 13.29
N THR A 33 -4.18 -2.15 13.06
CA THR A 33 -3.61 -1.91 11.72
C THR A 33 -2.82 -3.13 11.21
N VAL A 34 -2.15 -3.86 12.11
CA VAL A 34 -1.37 -5.07 11.80
C VAL A 34 -2.28 -6.28 11.57
N ASN A 35 -3.48 -6.31 12.17
CA ASN A 35 -4.49 -7.34 11.99
C ASN A 35 -5.54 -7.00 10.91
N LEU A 36 -5.22 -6.10 9.97
CA LEU A 36 -6.11 -5.80 8.86
C LEU A 36 -6.21 -7.00 7.92
N ASP A 37 -7.41 -7.59 7.84
CA ASP A 37 -7.73 -8.60 6.84
C ASP A 37 -7.91 -7.92 5.46
N MET A 38 -6.81 -7.76 4.74
CA MET A 38 -6.83 -7.13 3.41
C MET A 38 -7.66 -7.91 2.39
N LYS A 39 -7.88 -9.22 2.59
CA LYS A 39 -8.79 -9.99 1.75
C LYS A 39 -10.23 -9.51 1.93
N TYR A 40 -10.68 -9.29 3.17
CA TYR A 40 -12.01 -8.74 3.45
C TYR A 40 -12.25 -7.41 2.72
N TYR A 41 -11.25 -6.52 2.71
CA TYR A 41 -11.35 -5.23 2.00
C TYR A 41 -11.37 -5.40 0.48
N CYS A 42 -10.51 -6.25 -0.08
CA CYS A 42 -10.50 -6.53 -1.53
C CYS A 42 -11.83 -7.13 -2.02
N GLU A 43 -12.45 -8.01 -1.23
CA GLU A 43 -13.74 -8.62 -1.59
C GLU A 43 -14.89 -7.61 -1.60
N ARG A 44 -14.77 -6.49 -0.87
CA ARG A 44 -15.84 -5.49 -0.72
C ARG A 44 -15.63 -4.21 -1.54
N VAL A 45 -14.41 -3.97 -2.02
CA VAL A 45 -14.10 -2.79 -2.84
C VAL A 45 -15.05 -2.69 -4.03
N GLN A 46 -15.49 -1.47 -4.34
CA GLN A 46 -16.32 -1.14 -5.49
C GLN A 46 -15.45 -0.40 -6.51
N GLY A 47 -15.66 -0.70 -7.79
CA GLY A 47 -14.89 -0.10 -8.88
C GLY A 47 -13.72 -0.97 -9.34
N ASP A 48 -13.06 -0.45 -10.37
CA ASP A 48 -11.92 -1.08 -11.02
C ASP A 48 -10.63 -0.72 -10.28
N ILE A 49 -9.82 -1.74 -9.99
CA ILE A 49 -8.56 -1.61 -9.26
C ILE A 49 -7.40 -1.90 -10.20
N TYR A 50 -6.37 -1.07 -10.12
CA TYR A 50 -5.13 -1.22 -10.85
C TYR A 50 -3.98 -1.26 -9.84
N ILE A 51 -3.06 -2.20 -10.01
CA ILE A 51 -1.90 -2.38 -9.15
C ILE A 51 -0.65 -2.08 -9.99
N ILE A 52 0.21 -1.21 -9.50
CA ILE A 52 1.55 -0.94 -10.04
C ILE A 52 2.52 -1.38 -8.95
N HIS A 53 3.50 -2.23 -9.28
CA HIS A 53 4.42 -2.78 -8.27
C HIS A 53 5.83 -2.99 -8.84
N GLY A 54 6.85 -2.66 -8.04
CA GLY A 54 8.26 -2.89 -8.36
C GLY A 54 8.73 -4.32 -8.08
N ASP A 55 9.24 -5.06 -9.08
CA ASP A 55 9.64 -6.46 -8.91
C ASP A 55 10.88 -6.67 -8.01
N ILE A 56 11.64 -5.62 -7.74
CA ILE A 56 12.79 -5.59 -6.82
C ILE A 56 12.48 -4.87 -5.50
N ASP A 57 11.19 -4.66 -5.16
CA ASP A 57 10.80 -4.10 -3.86
C ASP A 57 11.09 -5.07 -2.70
N GLU A 58 12.06 -4.70 -1.86
CA GLU A 58 12.46 -5.45 -0.66
C GLU A 58 11.65 -5.09 0.60
N ILE A 59 10.86 -4.02 0.56
CA ILE A 59 10.02 -3.55 1.69
C ILE A 59 8.64 -4.19 1.61
N CYS A 60 7.99 -4.06 0.44
CA CYS A 60 6.72 -4.69 0.12
C CYS A 60 6.95 -5.70 -1.00
N LEU A 61 7.20 -6.95 -0.62
CA LEU A 61 7.56 -8.01 -1.57
C LEU A 61 6.52 -8.12 -2.70
N TYR A 62 7.02 -8.23 -3.94
CA TYR A 62 6.18 -8.41 -5.13
C TYR A 62 5.19 -9.58 -5.02
N ALA A 63 5.57 -10.66 -4.33
CA ALA A 63 4.66 -11.79 -4.08
C ALA A 63 3.36 -11.36 -3.36
N GLY A 64 3.42 -10.33 -2.51
CA GLY A 64 2.24 -9.77 -1.84
C GLY A 64 1.27 -9.12 -2.83
N SER A 65 1.76 -8.43 -3.86
CA SER A 65 0.89 -7.83 -4.89
C SER A 65 0.08 -8.89 -5.64
N LEU A 66 0.68 -10.06 -5.88
CA LEU A 66 -0.01 -11.20 -6.51
C LEU A 66 -1.14 -11.74 -5.63
N GLU A 67 -1.02 -11.66 -4.31
CA GLU A 67 -2.13 -12.01 -3.40
C GLU A 67 -3.29 -11.03 -3.53
N TYR A 68 -3.02 -9.72 -3.62
CA TYR A 68 -4.05 -8.72 -3.89
C TYR A 68 -4.77 -8.98 -5.23
N VAL A 69 -4.03 -9.30 -6.30
CA VAL A 69 -4.64 -9.68 -7.58
C VAL A 69 -5.61 -10.85 -7.41
N ARG A 70 -5.23 -11.87 -6.63
CA ARG A 70 -6.10 -13.03 -6.33
C ARG A 70 -7.34 -12.64 -5.52
N PHE A 71 -7.20 -11.77 -4.53
CA PHE A 71 -8.32 -11.34 -3.69
C PHE A 71 -9.30 -10.43 -4.44
N LEU A 72 -8.79 -9.55 -5.31
CA LEU A 72 -9.59 -8.62 -6.10
C LEU A 72 -10.38 -9.31 -7.22
N LYS A 73 -9.93 -10.48 -7.70
CA LYS A 73 -10.60 -11.26 -8.76
C LYS A 73 -10.91 -10.37 -9.98
N GLY A 74 -12.14 -10.38 -10.48
CA GLY A 74 -12.56 -9.61 -11.66
C GLY A 74 -12.55 -8.09 -11.49
N LYS A 75 -12.19 -7.56 -10.30
CA LYS A 75 -12.05 -6.13 -10.04
C LYS A 75 -10.64 -5.62 -10.36
N CYS A 76 -9.64 -6.50 -10.39
CA CYS A 76 -8.30 -6.11 -10.82
C CYS A 76 -8.28 -6.01 -12.36
N ARG A 77 -8.19 -4.79 -12.89
CA ARG A 77 -8.17 -4.51 -14.33
C ARG A 77 -6.77 -4.42 -14.92
N GLY A 78 -5.77 -4.22 -14.07
CA GLY A 78 -4.38 -4.19 -14.48
C GLY A 78 -3.44 -4.47 -13.33
N HIS A 79 -2.41 -5.26 -13.61
CA HIS A 79 -1.26 -5.45 -12.74
C HIS A 79 -0.01 -5.12 -13.57
N PHE A 80 0.61 -4.00 -13.25
CA PHE A 80 1.76 -3.46 -13.95
C PHE A 80 3.01 -3.69 -13.11
N THR A 81 4.01 -4.30 -13.73
CA THR A 81 5.29 -4.59 -13.09
C THR A 81 6.34 -3.66 -13.64
N LEU A 82 7.11 -3.04 -12.74
CA LEU A 82 8.24 -2.18 -13.08
C LEU A 82 9.50 -2.76 -12.43
N SER A 83 10.66 -2.60 -13.07
CA SER A 83 11.93 -3.00 -12.46
C SER A 83 12.48 -1.88 -11.58
N CYS A 84 11.84 -1.67 -10.44
CA CYS A 84 12.15 -0.60 -9.49
C CYS A 84 11.98 -1.01 -8.03
N ASP A 85 12.59 -0.23 -7.13
CA ASP A 85 12.43 -0.39 -5.69
C ASP A 85 11.07 0.14 -5.19
N HIS A 86 10.86 0.06 -3.87
CA HIS A 86 9.67 0.59 -3.20
C HIS A 86 9.40 2.08 -3.48
N LEU A 87 10.45 2.83 -3.82
CA LEU A 87 10.41 4.29 -3.95
C LEU A 87 10.22 4.75 -5.40
N TYR A 88 10.16 3.82 -6.36
CA TYR A 88 10.02 4.11 -7.80
C TYR A 88 11.15 5.02 -8.34
N PHE A 89 12.34 4.95 -7.73
CA PHE A 89 13.43 5.82 -8.14
C PHE A 89 13.84 5.52 -9.60
N GLY A 90 13.85 6.57 -10.44
CA GLY A 90 14.22 6.45 -11.85
C GLY A 90 13.13 5.96 -12.80
N VAL A 91 11.92 5.64 -12.30
CA VAL A 91 10.80 5.15 -13.14
C VAL A 91 9.52 6.00 -13.02
N PHE A 92 9.61 7.20 -12.46
CA PHE A 92 8.44 8.08 -12.26
C PHE A 92 7.69 8.40 -13.55
N ASP A 93 8.40 8.62 -14.66
CA ASP A 93 7.78 8.90 -15.97
C ASP A 93 7.01 7.67 -16.50
N GLU A 94 7.51 6.46 -16.24
CA GLU A 94 6.82 5.22 -16.60
C GLU A 94 5.55 5.03 -15.76
N VAL A 95 5.63 5.29 -14.45
CA VAL A 95 4.47 5.28 -13.56
C VAL A 95 3.42 6.29 -14.02
N ALA A 96 3.85 7.51 -14.36
CA ALA A 96 2.96 8.56 -14.86
C ALA A 96 2.27 8.13 -16.16
N GLY A 97 3.02 7.56 -17.12
CA GLY A 97 2.45 7.05 -18.37
C GLY A 97 1.44 5.90 -18.16
N ILE A 98 1.67 5.02 -17.19
CA ILE A 98 0.71 3.98 -16.81
C ILE A 98 -0.59 4.62 -16.28
N ILE A 99 -0.47 5.61 -15.39
CA ILE A 99 -1.63 6.31 -14.82
C ILE A 99 -2.41 7.05 -15.90
N GLU A 100 -1.74 7.78 -16.78
CA GLU A 100 -2.37 8.47 -17.91
C GLU A 100 -3.13 7.49 -18.82
N ASN A 101 -2.53 6.33 -19.12
CA ASN A 101 -3.18 5.28 -19.89
C ASN A 101 -4.46 4.77 -19.21
N ILE A 102 -4.41 4.53 -17.90
CA ILE A 102 -5.57 4.08 -17.11
C ILE A 102 -6.68 5.14 -17.16
N MET A 103 -6.34 6.40 -16.95
CA MET A 103 -7.30 7.52 -16.89
C MET A 103 -7.93 7.85 -18.26
N SER A 104 -7.31 7.43 -19.36
CA SER A 104 -7.80 7.66 -20.72
C SER A 104 -8.83 6.63 -21.21
N LYS A 105 -9.16 5.63 -20.38
CA LYS A 105 -10.12 4.55 -20.68
C LYS A 105 -11.48 4.83 -20.05
#